data_AF-A0A933CDV4-F1
#
_entry.id   AF-A0A933CDV4-F1
#
_cell.length_a   1.000
_cell.length_b   1.000
_cell.length_c   1.000
_cell.angle_alpha   90.00
_cell.angle_beta   90.00
_cell.angle_gamma   90.00
#
_symmetry.space_group_name_H-M   'P 1'
#
loop_
_entity.id
_entity.type
_entity.pdbx_description
1 polymer ?
#
loop_
_entity_poly.entity_id
_entity_poly.type
_entity_poly.pdbx_seq_one_letter_code
_entity_poly.pdbx_strand_id
1 'polypeptide(L)'
;TYTWGLGGISFALFLILTVTGVLLMFYYRPTVDLAYRDMKDLEFAITLGKLMRNMHRWGAQAMVVMVIAHMVSVFLRAGYKKPREFNWGVGVLLLSLTLFLSFTGYLLPWDQLAIWAVTVGTNMAGATPGLGNEGPFSSLLGMRINNDVRFVLLGGTTVGENTLLRFYVMHCVAVPLIVGALLILHFWRIRKDSFSAAPRDPAEQKIEVWPNLIVREYIAAVGCTLFITVWSILMDAPLETIANPNVTPNPSKAPWYFVGLQEMLVYFDPWIAGVVLPNLIIVGLMAIPYIDTNPRGVGYYEWKDRRFANIMFLLGIAMWFIFIAIGYYCRGPNYAWYWPWESWHMQKPAPPPTWNVFGPAGKAVLPIWLGIPVLGLGGLAAMVLPKLIEKDIPELKSTLLFAAATAGVSVIGLFFGMTALQGMWLVLFATLYYYFGFMLPQRHIRSLDWTRYLVTMFLVVSTMGVLLKMGARLCFEIKYILTIPAVSLNI
;
A
#
# COMPACT_ATOMS: atom_id res chain seq x y z
N THR A 1 -12.19 17.44 -21.99
CA THR A 1 -11.30 16.30 -21.66
C THR A 1 -11.93 15.53 -20.51
N TYR A 2 -11.75 14.20 -20.44
CA TYR A 2 -12.26 13.38 -19.32
C TYR A 2 -11.27 13.26 -18.15
N THR A 3 -10.25 14.11 -18.12
CA THR A 3 -9.14 14.05 -17.14
C THR A 3 -9.48 14.72 -15.81
N TRP A 4 -10.55 15.53 -15.77
CA TRP A 4 -10.97 16.32 -14.60
C TRP A 4 -9.90 17.27 -14.03
N GLY A 5 -8.85 17.58 -14.78
CA GLY A 5 -7.73 18.41 -14.30
C GLY A 5 -6.91 17.80 -13.16
N LEU A 6 -7.12 16.52 -12.80
CA LEU A 6 -6.52 15.92 -11.60
C LEU A 6 -4.98 15.92 -11.62
N GLY A 7 -4.39 15.76 -12.80
CA GLY A 7 -2.94 15.82 -12.98
C GLY A 7 -2.40 17.25 -12.80
N GLY A 8 -3.10 18.25 -13.34
CA GLY A 8 -2.76 19.66 -13.19
C GLY A 8 -2.91 20.13 -11.74
N ILE A 9 -3.98 19.73 -11.05
CA ILE A 9 -4.17 20.04 -9.63
C ILE A 9 -3.09 19.37 -8.76
N SER A 10 -2.74 18.11 -9.03
CA SER A 10 -1.65 17.42 -8.31
C SER A 10 -0.31 18.15 -8.48
N PHE A 11 -0.04 18.68 -9.67
CA PHE A 11 1.14 19.51 -9.93
C PHE A 11 1.06 20.88 -9.23
N ALA A 12 -0.10 21.53 -9.23
CA ALA A 12 -0.30 22.78 -8.49
C ALA A 12 -0.04 22.59 -6.98
N LEU A 13 -0.51 21.49 -6.39
CA LEU A 13 -0.23 21.12 -5.01
C LEU A 13 1.25 20.87 -4.76
N PHE A 14 1.95 20.19 -5.68
CA PHE A 14 3.40 20.04 -5.60
C PHE A 14 4.13 21.40 -5.60
N LEU A 15 3.69 22.36 -6.41
CA LEU A 15 4.26 23.72 -6.40
C LEU A 15 3.97 24.45 -5.09
N ILE A 16 2.73 24.38 -4.58
CA ILE A 16 2.37 24.97 -3.27
C ILE A 16 3.27 24.38 -2.18
N LEU A 17 3.45 23.06 -2.16
CA LEU A 17 4.31 22.37 -1.19
C LEU A 17 5.77 22.76 -1.33
N THR A 18 6.27 22.89 -2.55
CA THR A 18 7.65 23.29 -2.80
C THR A 18 7.89 24.71 -2.30
N VAL A 19 7.02 25.67 -2.66
CA VAL A 19 7.16 27.07 -2.25
C VAL A 19 7.03 27.21 -0.74
N THR A 20 5.98 26.65 -0.14
CA THR A 20 5.80 26.70 1.32
C THR A 20 6.92 25.97 2.05
N GLY A 21 7.39 24.84 1.54
CA GLY A 21 8.50 24.07 2.12
C GLY A 21 9.81 24.85 2.14
N VAL A 22 10.18 25.46 1.01
CA VAL A 22 11.38 26.31 0.93
C VAL A 22 11.29 27.48 1.90
N LEU A 23 10.12 28.11 2.03
CA LEU A 23 9.92 29.20 3.00
C LEU A 23 10.06 28.71 4.45
N LEU A 24 9.52 27.54 4.77
CA LEU A 24 9.63 26.93 6.11
C LEU A 24 11.08 26.56 6.46
N MET A 25 11.91 26.19 5.49
CA MET A 25 13.33 25.88 5.72
C MET A 25 14.13 27.05 6.30
N PHE A 26 13.74 28.31 6.04
CA PHE A 26 14.41 29.48 6.64
C PHE A 26 14.19 29.60 8.15
N TYR A 27 13.17 28.94 8.69
CA TYR A 27 12.75 29.06 10.09
C TYR A 27 12.91 27.76 10.89
N TYR A 28 13.35 26.67 10.26
CA TYR A 28 13.38 25.35 10.87
C TYR A 28 14.82 24.81 10.98
N ARG A 29 15.20 24.38 12.19
CA ARG A 29 16.49 23.72 12.45
C ARG A 29 16.27 22.22 12.70
N PRO A 30 16.94 21.33 11.95
CA PRO A 30 16.77 19.88 12.09
C PRO A 30 17.57 19.30 13.27
N THR A 31 17.40 19.86 14.47
CA THR A 31 17.99 19.33 15.72
C THR A 31 16.90 19.02 16.73
N VAL A 32 17.08 17.94 17.50
CA VAL A 32 16.06 17.39 18.40
C VAL A 32 15.61 18.40 19.47
N ASP A 33 16.54 19.24 19.95
CA ASP A 33 16.28 20.23 21.00
C ASP A 33 15.50 21.46 20.52
N LEU A 34 15.55 21.76 19.21
CA LEU A 34 15.02 23.01 18.65
C LEU A 34 13.87 22.76 17.67
N ALA A 35 13.81 21.63 16.99
CA ALA A 35 12.82 21.35 15.95
C ALA A 35 11.37 21.63 16.41
N TYR A 36 10.97 21.09 17.57
CA TYR A 36 9.63 21.32 18.10
C TYR A 36 9.40 22.79 18.52
N ARG A 37 10.44 23.46 19.04
CA ARG A 37 10.35 24.89 19.39
C ARG A 37 10.18 25.75 18.15
N ASP A 38 10.92 25.46 17.08
CA ASP A 38 10.80 26.15 15.79
C ASP A 38 9.39 25.97 15.19
N MET A 39 8.75 24.80 15.39
CA MET A 39 7.33 24.61 15.03
C MET A 39 6.39 25.51 15.84
N LYS A 40 6.68 25.74 17.12
CA LYS A 40 5.92 26.66 17.98
C LYS A 40 6.17 28.12 17.63
N ASP A 41 7.38 28.49 17.26
CA ASP A 41 7.70 29.83 16.77
C ASP A 41 6.99 30.10 15.44
N LEU A 42 6.91 29.11 14.54
CA LEU A 42 6.09 29.20 13.33
C LEU A 42 4.61 29.41 13.66
N GLU A 43 4.09 28.76 14.70
CA GLU A 43 2.68 28.87 15.11
C GLU A 43 2.36 30.22 15.76
N PHE A 44 3.26 30.77 16.57
CA PHE A 44 2.96 31.88 17.48
C PHE A 44 3.79 33.15 17.30
N ALA A 45 5.03 33.06 16.78
CA ALA A 45 5.97 34.18 16.74
C ALA A 45 6.17 34.75 15.32
N ILE A 46 6.17 33.89 14.30
CA ILE A 46 6.49 34.28 12.92
C ILE A 46 5.23 34.78 12.21
N THR A 47 5.30 35.99 11.65
CA THR A 47 4.22 36.55 10.82
C THR A 47 3.92 35.63 9.63
N LEU A 48 2.65 35.25 9.48
CA LEU A 48 2.18 34.24 8.51
C LEU A 48 2.81 32.83 8.66
N GLY A 49 3.63 32.57 9.68
CA GLY A 49 4.25 31.26 9.92
C GLY A 49 3.21 30.14 10.05
N LYS A 50 2.16 30.41 10.84
CA LYS A 50 1.05 29.50 11.06
C LYS A 50 0.32 29.16 9.76
N LEU A 51 0.07 30.17 8.93
CA LEU A 51 -0.56 29.98 7.62
C LEU A 51 0.31 29.12 6.71
N MET A 52 1.61 29.43 6.59
CA MET A 52 2.55 28.67 5.75
C MET A 52 2.63 27.20 6.20
N ARG A 53 2.74 26.96 7.51
CA ARG A 53 2.74 25.62 8.10
C ARG A 53 1.45 24.87 7.79
N ASN A 54 0.30 25.51 8.00
CA ASN A 54 -1.01 24.91 7.73
C ASN A 54 -1.16 24.57 6.25
N MET A 55 -0.79 25.49 5.34
CA MET A 55 -0.82 25.27 3.90
C MET A 55 0.08 24.10 3.47
N HIS A 56 1.28 23.99 4.03
CA HIS A 56 2.18 22.89 3.73
C HIS A 56 1.60 21.56 4.23
N ARG A 57 1.09 21.52 5.46
CA ARG A 57 0.52 20.29 6.05
C ARG A 57 -0.76 19.84 5.36
N TRP A 58 -1.72 20.74 5.11
CA TRP A 58 -2.97 20.42 4.41
C TRP A 58 -2.75 20.17 2.92
N GLY A 59 -1.83 20.92 2.29
CA GLY A 59 -1.42 20.69 0.91
C GLY A 59 -0.87 19.28 0.70
N ALA A 60 -0.10 18.75 1.66
CA ALA A 60 0.42 17.39 1.60
C ALA A 60 -0.71 16.35 1.64
N GLN A 61 -1.71 16.55 2.51
CA GLN A 61 -2.89 15.67 2.57
C GLN A 61 -3.69 15.72 1.25
N ALA A 62 -3.93 16.92 0.75
CA ALA A 62 -4.62 17.12 -0.53
C ALA A 62 -3.85 16.47 -1.69
N MET A 63 -2.51 16.55 -1.70
CA MET A 63 -1.69 15.95 -2.74
C MET A 63 -1.85 14.42 -2.77
N VAL A 64 -1.84 13.76 -1.61
CA VAL A 64 -2.07 12.30 -1.54
C VAL A 64 -3.44 11.94 -2.10
N VAL A 65 -4.50 12.66 -1.72
CA VAL A 65 -5.86 12.43 -2.24
C VAL A 65 -5.92 12.64 -3.76
N MET A 66 -5.37 13.74 -4.26
CA MET A 66 -5.43 14.09 -5.68
C MET A 66 -4.62 13.14 -6.55
N VAL A 67 -3.45 12.68 -6.10
CA VAL A 67 -2.65 11.68 -6.82
C VAL A 67 -3.37 10.34 -6.86
N ILE A 68 -3.99 9.87 -5.76
CA ILE A 68 -4.79 8.64 -5.77
C ILE A 68 -5.96 8.77 -6.75
N ALA A 69 -6.70 9.89 -6.71
CA ALA A 69 -7.80 10.16 -7.64
C ALA A 69 -7.30 10.21 -9.10
N HIS A 70 -6.13 10.80 -9.36
CA HIS A 70 -5.50 10.84 -10.66
C HIS A 70 -5.20 9.42 -11.18
N MET A 71 -4.59 8.57 -10.34
CA MET A 71 -4.26 7.19 -10.69
C MET A 71 -5.53 6.39 -11.03
N VAL A 72 -6.57 6.50 -10.21
CA VAL A 72 -7.87 5.85 -10.44
C VAL A 72 -8.48 6.34 -11.76
N SER A 73 -8.48 7.65 -12.00
CA SER A 73 -9.02 8.25 -13.22
C SER A 73 -8.28 7.74 -14.47
N VAL A 74 -6.95 7.67 -14.44
CA VAL A 74 -6.15 7.15 -15.55
C VAL A 74 -6.44 5.67 -15.79
N PHE A 75 -6.57 4.87 -14.72
CA PHE A 75 -6.89 3.44 -14.85
C PHE A 75 -8.26 3.20 -15.50
N LEU A 76 -9.30 3.86 -14.98
CA LEU A 76 -10.68 3.69 -15.45
C LEU A 76 -10.87 4.11 -16.91
N ARG A 77 -10.06 5.07 -17.37
CA ARG A 77 -10.04 5.52 -18.78
C ARG A 77 -9.01 4.79 -19.65
N ALA A 78 -8.33 3.76 -19.11
CA ALA A 78 -7.27 3.03 -19.81
C ALA A 78 -6.13 3.92 -20.34
N GLY A 79 -5.87 5.06 -19.69
CA GLY A 79 -4.87 6.05 -20.14
C GLY A 79 -3.43 5.52 -20.16
N TYR A 80 -3.18 4.39 -19.50
CA TYR A 80 -1.90 3.71 -19.44
C TYR A 80 -1.58 2.80 -20.64
N LYS A 81 -2.55 2.51 -21.50
CA LYS A 81 -2.36 1.63 -22.66
C LYS A 81 -1.45 2.27 -23.72
N LYS A 82 -0.95 1.44 -24.65
CA LYS A 82 -0.07 1.84 -25.75
C LYS A 82 -0.48 3.17 -26.38
N PRO A 83 0.45 4.12 -26.59
CA PRO A 83 1.91 4.07 -26.32
C PRO A 83 2.36 4.60 -24.93
N ARG A 84 1.47 4.63 -23.94
CA ARG A 84 1.69 5.33 -22.64
C ARG A 84 2.12 4.41 -21.49
N GLU A 85 2.54 3.18 -21.77
CA GLU A 85 2.90 2.18 -20.75
C GLU A 85 4.07 2.68 -19.88
N PHE A 86 5.10 3.24 -20.52
CA PHE A 86 6.25 3.81 -19.82
C PHE A 86 5.84 4.98 -18.92
N ASN A 87 4.95 5.85 -19.41
CA ASN A 87 4.50 7.00 -18.63
C ASN A 87 3.66 6.59 -17.41
N TRP A 88 2.92 5.49 -17.51
CA TRP A 88 2.23 4.89 -16.36
C TRP A 88 3.22 4.38 -15.31
N GLY A 89 4.30 3.70 -15.72
CA GLY A 89 5.38 3.30 -14.81
C GLY A 89 5.99 4.49 -14.07
N VAL A 90 6.27 5.59 -14.79
CA VAL A 90 6.71 6.87 -14.18
C VAL A 90 5.67 7.42 -13.19
N GLY A 91 4.37 7.36 -13.54
CA GLY A 91 3.28 7.77 -12.64
C GLY A 91 3.20 6.93 -11.36
N VAL A 92 3.41 5.61 -11.45
CA VAL A 92 3.48 4.72 -10.27
C VAL A 92 4.69 5.08 -9.40
N LEU A 93 5.85 5.36 -9.98
CA LEU A 93 7.02 5.85 -9.23
C LEU A 93 6.74 7.19 -8.53
N LEU A 94 6.09 8.13 -9.21
CA LEU A 94 5.67 9.41 -8.64
C LEU A 94 4.68 9.23 -7.48
N LEU A 95 3.75 8.27 -7.57
CA LEU A 95 2.88 7.89 -6.45
C LEU A 95 3.71 7.42 -5.25
N SER A 96 4.64 6.47 -5.45
CA SER A 96 5.49 5.95 -4.38
C SER A 96 6.34 7.06 -3.72
N LEU A 97 6.92 7.95 -4.53
CA LEU A 97 7.71 9.06 -4.03
C LEU A 97 6.87 10.13 -3.31
N THR A 98 5.61 10.33 -3.73
CA THR A 98 4.68 11.23 -3.02
C THR A 98 4.38 10.70 -1.62
N LEU A 99 4.12 9.40 -1.49
CA LEU A 99 3.93 8.76 -0.19
C LEU A 99 5.21 8.82 0.66
N PHE A 100 6.38 8.65 0.04
CA PHE A 100 7.68 8.75 0.72
C PHE A 100 8.03 10.18 1.17
N LEU A 101 7.73 11.19 0.36
CA LEU A 101 7.81 12.61 0.76
C LEU A 101 6.92 12.87 1.97
N SER A 102 5.67 12.41 1.91
CA SER A 102 4.72 12.59 2.99
C SER A 102 5.15 11.88 4.28
N PHE A 103 5.78 10.71 4.18
CA PHE A 103 6.35 9.97 5.32
C PHE A 103 7.56 10.69 5.93
N THR A 104 8.53 11.08 5.10
CA THR A 104 9.76 11.72 5.58
C THR A 104 9.50 13.09 6.19
N GLY A 105 8.60 13.88 5.61
CA GLY A 105 8.17 15.18 6.15
C GLY A 105 7.37 15.06 7.45
N TYR A 106 6.75 13.90 7.71
CA TYR A 106 5.95 13.66 8.90
C TYR A 106 6.77 13.72 10.20
N LEU A 107 8.07 13.42 10.15
CA LEU A 107 8.96 13.44 11.31
C LEU A 107 9.34 14.85 11.77
N LEU A 108 9.42 15.79 10.83
CA LEU A 108 10.05 17.10 11.03
C LEU A 108 9.42 17.93 12.17
N PRO A 109 8.09 17.90 12.41
CA PRO A 109 7.52 18.61 13.54
C PRO A 109 8.04 18.17 14.91
N TRP A 110 8.61 16.96 15.01
CA TRP A 110 9.16 16.38 16.24
C TRP A 110 8.17 16.36 17.42
N ASP A 111 6.91 16.11 17.11
CA ASP A 111 5.85 15.92 18.10
C ASP A 111 5.63 14.43 18.42
N GLN A 112 4.77 14.17 19.39
CA GLN A 112 4.46 12.82 19.86
C GLN A 112 3.89 11.92 18.75
N LEU A 113 3.08 12.48 17.84
CA LEU A 113 2.50 11.72 16.74
C LEU A 113 3.58 11.37 15.69
N ALA A 114 4.47 12.31 15.40
CA ALA A 114 5.54 12.18 14.41
C ALA A 114 6.53 11.06 14.76
N ILE A 115 7.07 11.07 15.99
CA ILE A 115 8.10 10.11 16.40
C ILE A 115 7.59 8.66 16.35
N TRP A 116 6.33 8.43 16.76
CA TRP A 116 5.76 7.08 16.79
C TRP A 116 5.29 6.62 15.42
N ALA A 117 4.75 7.51 14.58
CA ALA A 117 4.46 7.19 13.19
C ALA A 117 5.72 6.72 12.44
N VAL A 118 6.85 7.42 12.62
CA VAL A 118 8.12 7.05 11.99
C VAL A 118 8.76 5.82 12.63
N THR A 119 8.63 5.64 13.94
CA THR A 119 9.09 4.43 14.63
C THR A 119 8.37 3.19 14.09
N VAL A 120 7.03 3.22 13.99
CA VAL A 120 6.24 2.12 13.39
C VAL A 120 6.62 1.91 11.93
N GLY A 121 6.75 2.99 11.15
CA GLY A 121 7.15 2.95 9.74
C GLY A 121 8.50 2.29 9.50
N THR A 122 9.51 2.68 10.27
CA THR A 122 10.89 2.20 10.11
C THR A 122 11.10 0.81 10.72
N ASN A 123 10.31 0.40 11.70
CA ASN A 123 10.30 -1.00 12.18
C ASN A 123 9.86 -1.97 11.06
N MET A 124 8.92 -1.58 10.19
CA MET A 124 8.60 -2.39 9.01
C MET A 124 9.78 -2.54 8.05
N ALA A 125 10.64 -1.51 7.91
CA ALA A 125 11.86 -1.62 7.12
C ALA A 125 12.87 -2.60 7.74
N GLY A 126 12.89 -2.72 9.08
CA GLY A 126 13.67 -3.74 9.80
C GLY A 126 13.20 -5.17 9.55
N ALA A 127 11.97 -5.36 9.06
CA ALA A 127 11.42 -6.65 8.66
C ALA A 127 11.67 -7.00 7.19
N THR A 128 12.43 -6.20 6.43
CA THR A 128 12.69 -6.47 5.01
C THR A 128 13.34 -7.84 4.82
N PRO A 129 12.78 -8.75 3.97
CA PRO A 129 13.39 -10.04 3.70
C PRO A 129 14.84 -9.91 3.25
N GLY A 130 15.75 -10.57 3.96
CA GLY A 130 17.19 -10.58 3.71
C GLY A 130 17.95 -9.28 3.98
N LEU A 131 17.30 -8.13 4.06
CA LEU A 131 17.94 -6.81 4.23
C LEU A 131 17.56 -6.08 5.53
N GLY A 132 16.62 -6.64 6.30
CA GLY A 132 16.23 -6.20 7.62
C GLY A 132 16.70 -7.19 8.67
N ASN A 133 17.16 -6.74 9.84
CA ASN A 133 17.65 -7.67 10.86
C ASN A 133 16.53 -8.57 11.44
N GLU A 134 15.30 -8.07 11.46
CA GLU A 134 14.09 -8.77 11.94
C GLU A 134 13.34 -9.51 10.82
N GLY A 135 13.78 -9.34 9.57
CA GLY A 135 13.17 -9.98 8.41
C GLY A 135 13.56 -11.45 8.27
N PRO A 136 12.81 -12.23 7.46
CA PRO A 136 13.21 -13.59 7.14
C PRO A 136 14.54 -13.60 6.39
N PHE A 137 15.32 -14.67 6.55
CA PHE A 137 16.64 -14.86 5.93
C PHE A 137 17.73 -13.86 6.39
N SER A 138 17.46 -13.00 7.37
CA SER A 138 18.43 -12.03 7.90
C SER A 138 19.70 -12.69 8.44
N SER A 139 19.54 -13.83 9.13
CA SER A 139 20.62 -14.64 9.67
C SER A 139 21.55 -15.23 8.60
N LEU A 140 21.02 -15.53 7.41
CA LEU A 140 21.80 -16.06 6.29
C LEU A 140 22.71 -15.00 5.65
N LEU A 141 22.27 -13.74 5.68
CA LEU A 141 22.97 -12.60 5.09
C LEU A 141 23.78 -11.79 6.12
N GLY A 142 23.81 -12.23 7.39
CA GLY A 142 24.57 -11.57 8.45
C GLY A 142 24.03 -10.18 8.82
N MET A 143 22.73 -9.94 8.60
CA MET A 143 22.09 -8.66 8.93
C MET A 143 21.99 -8.48 10.44
N ARG A 144 22.32 -7.27 10.90
CA ARG A 144 22.36 -6.84 12.30
C ARG A 144 21.66 -5.50 12.41
N ILE A 145 21.28 -5.14 13.63
CA ILE A 145 20.60 -3.86 13.92
C ILE A 145 21.41 -2.61 13.52
N ASN A 146 22.71 -2.75 13.24
CA ASN A 146 23.62 -1.66 12.87
C ASN A 146 24.03 -1.65 11.39
N ASN A 147 23.53 -2.56 10.56
CA ASN A 147 23.86 -2.61 9.12
C ASN A 147 22.66 -2.95 8.22
N ASP A 148 21.44 -2.88 8.77
CA ASP A 148 20.22 -3.17 8.03
C ASP A 148 19.59 -1.94 7.37
N VAL A 149 18.56 -2.17 6.54
CA VAL A 149 17.85 -1.09 5.82
C VAL A 149 17.28 -0.06 6.80
N ARG A 150 16.80 -0.49 7.98
CA ARG A 150 16.32 0.40 9.02
C ARG A 150 17.45 1.31 9.53
N PHE A 151 18.64 0.78 9.78
CA PHE A 151 19.82 1.55 10.18
C PHE A 151 20.25 2.54 9.09
N VAL A 152 20.22 2.16 7.81
CA VAL A 152 20.52 3.06 6.69
C VAL A 152 19.54 4.23 6.64
N LEU A 153 18.25 3.98 6.86
CA LEU A 153 17.24 5.03 6.90
C LEU A 153 17.39 5.95 8.13
N LEU A 154 17.60 5.36 9.32
CA LEU A 154 17.61 6.10 10.59
C LEU A 154 18.96 6.78 10.91
N GLY A 155 20.08 6.21 10.46
CA GLY A 155 21.41 6.61 10.93
C GLY A 155 21.69 6.28 12.39
N GLY A 156 20.96 5.32 12.95
CA GLY A 156 21.02 4.89 14.33
C GLY A 156 20.14 3.66 14.55
N THR A 157 20.22 3.04 15.73
CA THR A 157 19.38 1.89 16.09
C THR A 157 17.98 2.29 16.56
N THR A 158 17.76 3.57 16.84
CA THR A 158 16.50 4.18 17.26
C THR A 158 16.29 5.50 16.53
N VAL A 159 15.06 6.02 16.56
CA VAL A 159 14.73 7.34 16.01
C VAL A 159 15.36 8.41 16.91
N GLY A 160 16.22 9.25 16.34
CA GLY A 160 16.93 10.30 17.08
C GLY A 160 17.47 11.41 16.17
N GLU A 161 18.53 12.08 16.62
CA GLU A 161 19.11 13.24 15.92
C GLU A 161 19.58 12.91 14.50
N ASN A 162 20.33 11.80 14.33
CA ASN A 162 20.76 11.34 13.00
C ASN A 162 19.56 11.07 12.07
N THR A 163 18.45 10.58 12.63
CA THR A 163 17.23 10.31 11.86
C THR A 163 16.61 11.61 11.39
N LEU A 164 16.48 12.59 12.30
CA LEU A 164 15.90 13.89 11.99
C LEU A 164 16.66 14.60 10.87
N LEU A 165 18.00 14.64 10.96
CA LEU A 165 18.85 15.25 9.93
C LEU A 165 18.69 14.55 8.58
N ARG A 166 18.71 13.22 8.54
CA ARG A 166 18.55 12.45 7.29
C ARG A 166 17.17 12.66 6.68
N PHE A 167 16.12 12.62 7.49
CA PHE A 167 14.75 12.85 7.03
C PHE A 167 14.57 14.26 6.52
N TYR A 168 15.16 15.26 7.16
CA TYR A 168 15.18 16.64 6.68
C TYR A 168 15.85 16.76 5.29
N VAL A 169 17.06 16.21 5.12
CA VAL A 169 17.78 16.26 3.83
C VAL A 169 17.03 15.49 2.74
N MET A 170 16.47 14.31 3.06
CA MET A 170 15.67 13.53 2.12
C MET A 170 14.40 14.28 1.72
N HIS A 171 13.66 14.83 2.68
CA HIS A 171 12.38 15.47 2.46
C HIS A 171 12.50 16.81 1.74
N CYS A 172 13.48 17.64 2.12
CA CYS A 172 13.58 19.01 1.62
C CYS A 172 14.40 19.12 0.33
N VAL A 173 15.31 18.18 0.07
CA VAL A 173 16.26 18.29 -1.06
C VAL A 173 16.23 17.06 -1.95
N ALA A 174 16.64 15.89 -1.45
CA ALA A 174 16.93 14.76 -2.32
C ALA A 174 15.68 14.24 -3.05
N VAL A 175 14.58 13.99 -2.32
CA VAL A 175 13.37 13.41 -2.89
C VAL A 175 12.60 14.43 -3.76
N PRO A 176 12.42 15.71 -3.37
CA PRO A 176 11.78 16.70 -4.24
C PRO A 176 12.50 16.89 -5.59
N LEU A 177 13.84 16.84 -5.61
CA LEU A 177 14.60 16.93 -6.87
C LEU A 177 14.36 15.72 -7.77
N ILE A 178 14.32 14.51 -7.21
CA ILE A 178 13.99 13.28 -7.95
C ILE A 178 12.55 13.37 -8.51
N VAL A 179 11.59 13.81 -7.68
CA VAL A 179 10.20 14.03 -8.11
C VAL A 179 10.12 15.08 -9.22
N GLY A 180 10.85 16.19 -9.11
CA GLY A 180 10.92 17.22 -10.14
C GLY A 180 11.45 16.69 -11.48
N ALA A 181 12.53 15.90 -11.45
CA ALA A 181 13.08 15.27 -12.64
C ALA A 181 12.09 14.27 -13.29
N LEU A 182 11.41 13.47 -12.47
CA LEU A 182 10.39 12.54 -12.95
C LEU A 182 9.14 13.25 -13.46
N LEU A 183 8.74 14.39 -12.88
CA LEU A 183 7.63 15.22 -13.39
C LEU A 183 7.96 15.81 -14.76
N ILE A 184 9.19 16.28 -14.98
CA ILE A 184 9.66 16.73 -16.30
C ILE A 184 9.53 15.59 -17.31
N LEU A 185 10.04 14.39 -16.96
CA LEU A 185 9.91 13.19 -17.79
C LEU A 185 8.46 12.82 -18.06
N HIS A 186 7.60 12.88 -17.04
CA HIS A 186 6.19 12.53 -17.10
C HIS A 186 5.42 13.47 -18.04
N PHE A 187 5.61 14.78 -17.89
CA PHE A 187 4.96 15.78 -18.77
C PHE A 187 5.51 15.73 -20.19
N TRP A 188 6.82 15.52 -20.37
CA TRP A 188 7.40 15.34 -21.69
C TRP A 188 6.78 14.14 -22.42
N ARG A 189 6.57 13.02 -21.72
CA ARG A 189 5.88 11.84 -22.27
C ARG A 189 4.41 12.12 -22.58
N ILE A 190 3.68 12.81 -21.70
CA ILE A 190 2.29 13.22 -21.99
C ILE A 190 2.22 14.07 -23.26
N ARG A 191 3.15 15.01 -23.46
CA ARG A 191 3.22 15.83 -24.67
C ARG A 191 3.54 15.00 -25.91
N LYS A 192 4.42 14.00 -25.80
CA LYS A 192 4.82 13.14 -26.91
C LYS A 192 3.71 12.14 -27.30
N ASP A 193 3.02 11.59 -26.31
CA ASP A 193 2.09 10.46 -26.44
C ASP A 193 0.60 10.87 -26.36
N SER A 194 0.32 12.18 -26.29
CA SER A 194 -1.01 12.82 -26.13
C SER A 194 -1.66 12.65 -24.75
N PHE A 195 -2.44 13.67 -24.33
CA PHE A 195 -3.18 13.76 -23.05
C PHE A 195 -4.30 12.72 -22.88
N SER A 196 -4.83 12.22 -24.00
CA SER A 196 -5.95 11.30 -24.08
C SER A 196 -5.67 10.27 -25.16
N ALA A 197 -6.25 9.08 -25.02
CA ALA A 197 -6.36 8.18 -26.16
C ALA A 197 -7.27 8.81 -27.23
N ALA A 198 -7.23 8.21 -28.43
CA ALA A 198 -7.95 8.68 -29.60
C ALA A 198 -9.42 9.00 -29.27
N PRO A 199 -9.99 10.06 -29.87
CA PRO A 199 -11.38 10.43 -29.62
C PRO A 199 -12.31 9.26 -29.94
N ARG A 200 -13.43 9.18 -29.18
CA ARG A 200 -14.42 8.10 -29.34
C ARG A 200 -15.03 8.11 -30.74
N ASP A 201 -15.21 9.32 -31.29
CA ASP A 201 -15.60 9.56 -32.66
C ASP A 201 -14.41 10.16 -33.43
N PRO A 202 -13.93 9.53 -34.51
CA PRO A 202 -12.91 10.11 -35.39
C PRO A 202 -13.27 11.50 -35.93
N ALA A 203 -14.54 11.88 -35.95
CA ALA A 203 -15.02 13.20 -36.33
C ALA A 203 -14.81 14.29 -35.25
N GLU A 204 -14.46 13.93 -34.02
CA GLU A 204 -14.16 14.93 -32.98
C GLU A 204 -12.92 15.74 -33.36
N GLN A 205 -13.11 17.06 -33.51
CA GLN A 205 -12.06 17.98 -33.87
C GLN A 205 -11.11 18.23 -32.69
N LYS A 206 -9.79 18.17 -32.96
CA LYS A 206 -8.78 18.62 -32.00
C LYS A 206 -8.84 20.14 -31.87
N ILE A 207 -8.79 20.61 -30.64
CA ILE A 207 -8.72 22.04 -30.31
C ILE A 207 -7.32 22.41 -29.85
N GLU A 208 -6.93 23.65 -30.09
CA GLU A 208 -5.66 24.19 -29.61
C GLU A 208 -5.57 24.16 -28.08
N VAL A 209 -4.39 23.79 -27.57
CA VAL A 209 -4.11 23.69 -26.12
C VAL A 209 -4.18 25.07 -25.47
N TRP A 210 -3.66 26.09 -26.16
CA TRP A 210 -3.83 27.49 -25.79
C TRP A 210 -4.94 28.11 -26.64
N PRO A 211 -5.88 28.86 -26.04
CA PRO A 211 -6.06 29.11 -24.61
C PRO A 211 -6.84 28.00 -23.88
N ASN A 212 -7.46 27.07 -24.61
CA ASN A 212 -8.56 26.23 -24.09
C ASN A 212 -8.20 25.38 -22.86
N LEU A 213 -7.09 24.65 -22.90
CA LEU A 213 -6.67 23.78 -21.79
C LEU A 213 -5.90 24.58 -20.74
N ILE A 214 -4.94 25.41 -21.15
CA ILE A 214 -4.07 26.13 -20.23
C ILE A 214 -4.85 27.07 -19.31
N VAL A 215 -5.82 27.83 -19.85
CA VAL A 215 -6.64 28.73 -19.03
C VAL A 215 -7.46 27.94 -18.00
N ARG A 216 -8.00 26.78 -18.37
CA ARG A 216 -8.78 25.93 -17.44
C ARG A 216 -7.92 25.35 -16.33
N GLU A 217 -6.75 24.82 -16.67
CA GLU A 217 -5.80 24.27 -15.68
C GLU A 217 -5.23 25.39 -14.78
N TYR A 218 -4.99 26.59 -15.33
CA TYR A 218 -4.56 27.76 -14.55
C TYR A 218 -5.65 28.22 -13.57
N ILE A 219 -6.90 28.34 -14.00
CA ILE A 219 -8.03 28.66 -13.12
C ILE A 219 -8.18 27.57 -12.03
N ALA A 220 -8.04 26.30 -12.38
CA ALA A 220 -8.08 25.21 -11.41
C ALA A 220 -6.92 25.29 -10.39
N ALA A 221 -5.71 25.66 -10.84
CA ALA A 221 -4.56 25.87 -9.96
C ALA A 221 -4.78 27.05 -9.01
N VAL A 222 -5.26 28.19 -9.51
CA VAL A 222 -5.62 29.36 -8.68
C VAL A 222 -6.72 28.99 -7.67
N GLY A 223 -7.77 28.30 -8.12
CA GLY A 223 -8.84 27.81 -7.26
C GLY A 223 -8.33 26.86 -6.18
N CYS A 224 -7.40 25.96 -6.52
CA CYS A 224 -6.74 25.07 -5.57
C CYS A 224 -5.90 25.84 -4.54
N THR A 225 -5.09 26.82 -4.97
CA THR A 225 -4.32 27.67 -4.07
C THR A 225 -5.23 28.46 -3.13
N LEU A 226 -6.30 29.07 -3.65
CA LEU A 226 -7.29 29.79 -2.84
C LEU A 226 -7.97 28.86 -1.83
N PHE A 227 -8.39 27.67 -2.27
CA PHE A 227 -8.99 26.67 -1.39
C PHE A 227 -8.04 26.27 -0.26
N ILE A 228 -6.80 25.91 -0.57
CA ILE A 228 -5.81 25.53 0.44
C ILE A 228 -5.51 26.70 1.39
N THR A 229 -5.43 27.92 0.87
CA THR A 229 -5.20 29.12 1.68
C THR A 229 -6.36 29.36 2.66
N VAL A 230 -7.59 29.38 2.17
CA VAL A 230 -8.79 29.56 3.01
C VAL A 230 -8.91 28.44 4.02
N TRP A 231 -8.76 27.18 3.59
CA TRP A 231 -8.79 26.02 4.49
C TRP A 231 -7.73 26.14 5.59
N SER A 232 -6.53 26.62 5.26
CA SER A 232 -5.42 26.78 6.21
C SER A 232 -5.58 27.95 7.18
N ILE A 233 -6.44 28.92 6.85
CA ILE A 233 -6.85 29.99 7.78
C ILE A 233 -7.91 29.46 8.75
N LEU A 234 -8.84 28.64 8.26
CA LEU A 234 -9.98 28.14 9.02
C LEU A 234 -9.65 26.93 9.90
N MET A 235 -8.70 26.09 9.48
CA MET A 235 -8.38 24.82 10.12
C MET A 235 -6.91 24.74 10.48
N ASP A 236 -6.64 24.65 11.77
CA ASP A 236 -5.29 24.49 12.28
C ASP A 236 -4.76 23.08 12.01
N ALA A 237 -3.54 23.04 11.48
CA ALA A 237 -2.90 21.77 11.25
C ALA A 237 -2.42 21.19 12.60
N PRO A 238 -2.69 19.90 12.88
CA PRO A 238 -2.43 19.31 14.20
C PRO A 238 -0.96 19.39 14.57
N LEU A 239 -0.67 19.72 15.83
CA LEU A 239 0.64 19.66 16.47
C LEU A 239 0.45 19.08 17.87
N GLU A 240 0.93 17.86 18.10
CA GLU A 240 0.87 17.25 19.43
C GLU A 240 1.91 17.84 20.37
N THR A 241 1.98 17.35 21.61
CA THR A 241 3.06 17.70 22.53
C THR A 241 4.42 17.26 22.00
N ILE A 242 5.50 17.86 22.53
CA ILE A 242 6.87 17.49 22.20
C ILE A 242 7.07 15.98 22.35
N ALA A 243 7.80 15.38 21.40
CA ALA A 243 8.09 13.95 21.40
C ALA A 243 8.78 13.49 22.69
N ASN A 244 8.15 12.56 23.39
CA ASN A 244 8.76 11.77 24.45
C ASN A 244 8.84 10.30 23.99
N PRO A 245 10.05 9.77 23.70
CA PRO A 245 10.25 8.38 23.29
C PRO A 245 9.82 7.35 24.34
N ASN A 246 9.68 7.74 25.61
CA ASN A 246 9.30 6.85 26.70
C ASN A 246 7.78 6.77 26.91
N VAL A 247 6.99 7.54 26.17
CA VAL A 247 5.53 7.57 26.27
C VAL A 247 4.94 7.24 24.91
N THR A 248 4.35 6.05 24.76
CA THR A 248 3.67 5.68 23.51
C THR A 248 2.21 6.09 23.55
N PRO A 249 1.70 6.86 22.57
CA PRO A 249 0.28 7.12 22.41
C PRO A 249 -0.50 5.82 22.30
N ASN A 250 -1.68 5.77 22.92
CA ASN A 250 -2.53 4.59 22.89
C ASN A 250 -3.96 4.95 22.48
N PRO A 251 -4.43 4.56 21.28
CA PRO A 251 -3.71 3.84 20.23
C PRO A 251 -2.75 4.73 19.43
N SER A 252 -1.56 4.21 19.10
CA SER A 252 -0.67 4.82 18.12
C SER A 252 -1.13 4.47 16.70
N LYS A 253 -1.55 5.47 15.93
CA LYS A 253 -2.01 5.32 14.55
C LYS A 253 -1.03 5.95 13.58
N ALA A 254 -0.77 5.24 12.48
CA ALA A 254 -0.05 5.77 11.34
C ALA A 254 -0.84 6.93 10.68
N PRO A 255 -0.21 7.74 9.82
CA PRO A 255 -0.94 8.69 8.99
C PRO A 255 -2.04 7.98 8.19
N TRP A 256 -3.19 8.62 7.95
CA TRP A 256 -4.40 7.96 7.43
C TRP A 256 -4.17 7.12 6.17
N TYR A 257 -3.30 7.56 5.25
CA TYR A 257 -2.95 6.84 4.02
C TYR A 257 -2.08 5.59 4.24
N PHE A 258 -1.49 5.43 5.43
CA PHE A 258 -0.76 4.24 5.89
C PHE A 258 -1.50 3.43 6.96
N VAL A 259 -2.64 3.90 7.49
CA VAL A 259 -3.43 3.12 8.46
C VAL A 259 -3.86 1.78 7.87
N GLY A 260 -4.19 1.72 6.57
CA GLY A 260 -4.50 0.46 5.90
C GLY A 260 -3.33 -0.53 5.94
N LEU A 261 -2.09 -0.03 5.80
CA LEU A 261 -0.88 -0.83 5.94
C LEU A 261 -0.69 -1.32 7.38
N GLN A 262 -0.89 -0.44 8.36
CA GLN A 262 -0.81 -0.78 9.77
C GLN A 262 -1.85 -1.84 10.15
N GLU A 263 -3.06 -1.76 9.60
CA GLU A 263 -4.11 -2.74 9.80
C GLU A 263 -3.72 -4.13 9.28
N MET A 264 -3.01 -4.20 8.15
CA MET A 264 -2.49 -5.46 7.62
C MET A 264 -1.49 -6.16 8.56
N LEU A 265 -0.76 -5.43 9.43
CA LEU A 265 0.15 -6.02 10.42
C LEU A 265 -0.56 -6.85 11.50
N VAL A 266 -1.89 -6.68 11.65
CA VAL A 266 -2.68 -7.51 12.57
C VAL A 266 -2.89 -8.92 12.00
N TYR A 267 -2.93 -9.03 10.67
CA TYR A 267 -3.27 -10.25 9.94
C TYR A 267 -2.03 -11.01 9.45
N PHE A 268 -0.96 -10.29 9.13
CA PHE A 268 0.27 -10.84 8.58
C PHE A 268 1.49 -10.53 9.44
N ASP A 269 2.58 -11.25 9.17
CA ASP A 269 3.88 -10.90 9.73
C ASP A 269 4.41 -9.57 9.13
N PRO A 270 5.21 -8.77 9.87
CA PRO A 270 5.70 -7.48 9.39
C PRO A 270 6.39 -7.49 8.02
N TRP A 271 7.12 -8.56 7.66
CA TRP A 271 7.77 -8.65 6.35
C TRP A 271 6.78 -8.84 5.20
N ILE A 272 5.66 -9.54 5.43
CA ILE A 272 4.60 -9.73 4.43
C ILE A 272 3.78 -8.45 4.29
N ALA A 273 3.23 -7.96 5.41
CA ALA A 273 2.33 -6.80 5.41
C ALA A 273 3.07 -5.50 5.10
N GLY A 274 4.23 -5.26 5.72
CA GLY A 274 4.96 -4.00 5.61
C GLY A 274 5.85 -3.88 4.37
N VAL A 275 6.25 -5.00 3.75
CA VAL A 275 7.23 -4.99 2.65
C VAL A 275 6.73 -5.73 1.40
N VAL A 276 6.39 -7.01 1.49
CA VAL A 276 6.08 -7.81 0.29
C VAL A 276 4.76 -7.39 -0.36
N LEU A 277 3.67 -7.27 0.38
CA LEU A 277 2.37 -6.90 -0.17
C LEU A 277 2.35 -5.48 -0.76
N PRO A 278 2.92 -4.44 -0.12
CA PRO A 278 3.05 -3.12 -0.73
C PRO A 278 3.87 -3.14 -2.01
N ASN A 279 5.02 -3.82 -2.03
CA ASN A 279 5.83 -3.96 -3.24
C ASN A 279 5.08 -4.74 -4.33
N LEU A 280 4.30 -5.76 -3.97
CA LEU A 280 3.45 -6.47 -4.90
C LEU A 280 2.37 -5.56 -5.50
N ILE A 281 1.78 -4.65 -4.72
CA ILE A 281 0.85 -3.64 -5.24
C ILE A 281 1.56 -2.72 -6.24
N ILE A 282 2.76 -2.21 -5.90
CA ILE A 282 3.52 -1.32 -6.80
C ILE A 282 3.90 -2.03 -8.11
N VAL A 283 4.48 -3.23 -8.02
CA VAL A 283 4.86 -4.02 -9.20
C VAL A 283 3.62 -4.44 -10.00
N GLY A 284 2.56 -4.84 -9.31
CA GLY A 284 1.27 -5.16 -9.93
C GLY A 284 0.70 -3.98 -10.70
N LEU A 285 0.73 -2.78 -10.11
CA LEU A 285 0.35 -1.54 -10.80
C LEU A 285 1.21 -1.33 -12.05
N MET A 286 2.53 -1.45 -11.97
CA MET A 286 3.42 -1.31 -13.14
C MET A 286 3.16 -2.37 -14.22
N ALA A 287 2.73 -3.57 -13.84
CA ALA A 287 2.45 -4.67 -14.76
C ALA A 287 1.12 -4.50 -15.53
N ILE A 288 0.18 -3.71 -15.02
CA ILE A 288 -1.17 -3.51 -15.61
C ILE A 288 -1.16 -3.28 -17.13
N PRO A 289 -0.36 -2.36 -17.71
CA PRO A 289 -0.39 -2.10 -19.16
C PRO A 289 0.01 -3.30 -20.01
N TYR A 290 0.80 -4.21 -19.44
CA TYR A 290 1.29 -5.41 -20.13
C TYR A 290 0.33 -6.60 -19.99
N ILE A 291 -0.54 -6.58 -18.99
CA ILE A 291 -1.56 -7.59 -18.73
C ILE A 291 -2.88 -7.26 -19.43
N ASP A 292 -3.33 -6.00 -19.39
CA ASP A 292 -4.58 -5.56 -20.02
C ASP A 292 -4.40 -5.30 -21.53
N THR A 293 -4.67 -6.31 -22.35
CA THR A 293 -4.54 -6.24 -23.81
C THR A 293 -5.74 -5.74 -24.56
N ASN A 294 -6.88 -5.50 -23.91
CA ASN A 294 -8.09 -5.10 -24.61
C ASN A 294 -7.87 -3.76 -25.36
N PRO A 295 -8.00 -3.70 -26.70
CA PRO A 295 -7.77 -2.46 -27.43
C PRO A 295 -8.91 -1.43 -27.27
N ARG A 296 -10.06 -1.82 -26.68
CA ARG A 296 -11.25 -0.97 -26.52
C ARG A 296 -11.27 -0.21 -25.20
N GLY A 297 -12.09 0.84 -25.14
CA GLY A 297 -12.35 1.61 -23.91
C GLY A 297 -11.18 2.51 -23.48
N VAL A 298 -10.38 2.99 -24.43
CA VAL A 298 -9.21 3.85 -24.16
C VAL A 298 -9.62 5.31 -24.32
N GLY A 299 -9.28 6.15 -23.34
CA GLY A 299 -9.46 7.61 -23.38
C GLY A 299 -10.73 8.13 -22.72
N TYR A 300 -11.72 7.27 -22.48
CA TYR A 300 -13.01 7.62 -21.86
C TYR A 300 -13.42 6.56 -20.83
N TYR A 301 -14.39 6.90 -19.98
CA TYR A 301 -14.92 5.98 -18.97
C TYR A 301 -15.78 4.91 -19.65
N GLU A 302 -15.24 3.71 -19.81
CA GLU A 302 -15.96 2.57 -20.40
C GLU A 302 -16.06 1.42 -19.39
N TRP A 303 -17.29 1.04 -19.07
CA TRP A 303 -17.55 -0.06 -18.13
C TRP A 303 -17.71 -1.40 -18.85
N LYS A 304 -18.41 -1.44 -19.99
CA LYS A 304 -18.84 -2.71 -20.60
C LYS A 304 -17.68 -3.52 -21.16
N ASP A 305 -16.74 -2.86 -21.82
CA ASP A 305 -15.60 -3.54 -22.45
C ASP A 305 -14.51 -3.95 -21.44
N ARG A 306 -14.46 -3.32 -20.26
CA ARG A 306 -13.38 -3.49 -19.27
C ARG A 306 -13.89 -3.90 -17.88
N ARG A 307 -15.06 -4.54 -17.80
CA ARG A 307 -15.71 -4.94 -16.54
C ARG A 307 -14.77 -5.65 -15.59
N PHE A 308 -14.07 -6.68 -16.06
CA PHE A 308 -13.16 -7.47 -15.22
C PHE A 308 -12.04 -6.60 -14.62
N ALA A 309 -11.31 -5.87 -15.47
CA ALA A 309 -10.22 -5.00 -15.03
C ALA A 309 -10.70 -3.90 -14.07
N ASN A 310 -11.82 -3.25 -14.39
CA ASN A 310 -12.40 -2.18 -13.55
C ASN A 310 -12.87 -2.71 -12.20
N ILE A 311 -13.57 -3.85 -12.16
CA ILE A 311 -14.04 -4.44 -10.90
C ILE A 311 -12.85 -4.85 -10.03
N MET A 312 -11.86 -5.55 -10.58
CA MET A 312 -10.69 -6.00 -9.80
C MET A 312 -9.88 -4.81 -9.25
N PHE A 313 -9.67 -3.78 -10.06
CA PHE A 313 -8.97 -2.58 -9.62
C PHE A 313 -9.74 -1.81 -8.54
N LEU A 314 -11.04 -1.57 -8.76
CA LEU A 314 -11.89 -0.89 -7.78
C LEU A 314 -12.06 -1.70 -6.49
N LEU A 315 -12.08 -3.03 -6.58
CA LEU A 315 -12.08 -3.91 -5.41
C LEU A 315 -10.80 -3.74 -4.59
N GLY A 316 -9.63 -3.69 -5.23
CA GLY A 316 -8.36 -3.42 -4.55
C GLY A 316 -8.34 -2.05 -3.87
N ILE A 317 -8.81 -1.01 -4.56
CA ILE A 317 -8.95 0.35 -3.98
C ILE A 317 -9.94 0.34 -2.81
N ALA A 318 -11.12 -0.27 -2.97
CA ALA A 318 -12.13 -0.36 -1.92
C ALA A 318 -11.60 -1.10 -0.69
N MET A 319 -10.89 -2.22 -0.88
CA MET A 319 -10.27 -2.98 0.20
C MET A 319 -9.26 -2.12 0.97
N TRP A 320 -8.44 -1.32 0.28
CA TRP A 320 -7.50 -0.42 0.94
C TRP A 320 -8.20 0.62 1.83
N PHE A 321 -9.27 1.25 1.32
CA PHE A 321 -10.06 2.20 2.11
C PHE A 321 -10.84 1.52 3.24
N ILE A 322 -11.29 0.28 3.07
CA ILE A 322 -11.89 -0.52 4.14
C ILE A 322 -10.88 -0.76 5.25
N PHE A 323 -9.62 -1.09 4.95
CA PHE A 323 -8.58 -1.24 5.98
C PHE A 323 -8.26 0.08 6.68
N ILE A 324 -8.24 1.19 5.96
CA ILE A 324 -8.11 2.52 6.58
C ILE A 324 -9.28 2.76 7.54
N ALA A 325 -10.52 2.48 7.12
CA ALA A 325 -11.70 2.66 7.95
C ALA A 325 -11.68 1.75 9.20
N ILE A 326 -11.31 0.47 9.05
CA ILE A 326 -11.16 -0.46 10.18
C ILE A 326 -10.08 0.05 11.15
N GLY A 327 -8.89 0.39 10.65
CA GLY A 327 -7.81 0.88 11.48
C GLY A 327 -8.13 2.20 12.18
N TYR A 328 -8.95 3.05 11.56
CA TYR A 328 -9.32 4.33 12.15
C TYR A 328 -10.48 4.21 13.15
N TYR A 329 -11.55 3.49 12.81
CA TYR A 329 -12.80 3.47 13.58
C TYR A 329 -12.95 2.22 14.47
N CYS A 330 -12.35 1.09 14.10
CA CYS A 330 -12.50 -0.18 14.83
C CYS A 330 -11.29 -0.54 15.70
N ARG A 331 -10.19 0.23 15.65
CA ARG A 331 -8.99 0.01 16.49
C ARG A 331 -8.92 1.02 17.62
N GLY A 332 -9.11 0.52 18.84
CA GLY A 332 -9.05 1.26 20.09
C GLY A 332 -7.74 1.00 20.86
N PRO A 333 -7.74 1.14 22.21
CA PRO A 333 -6.57 0.91 23.04
C PRO A 333 -5.87 -0.44 22.77
N ASN A 334 -4.53 -0.43 22.82
CA ASN A 334 -3.63 -1.54 22.47
C ASN A 334 -3.84 -2.08 21.05
N TYR A 335 -4.40 -1.25 20.17
CA TYR A 335 -4.80 -1.64 18.81
C TYR A 335 -5.78 -2.83 18.79
N ALA A 336 -6.52 -3.04 19.89
CA ALA A 336 -7.54 -4.08 19.99
C ALA A 336 -8.79 -3.70 19.18
N TRP A 337 -9.56 -4.72 18.82
CA TRP A 337 -10.80 -4.55 18.05
C TRP A 337 -11.92 -4.03 18.94
N TYR A 338 -12.55 -2.93 18.54
CA TYR A 338 -13.76 -2.38 19.13
C TYR A 338 -14.75 -2.11 18.01
N TRP A 339 -16.03 -2.45 18.23
CA TRP A 339 -17.05 -2.06 17.28
C TRP A 339 -17.30 -0.55 17.35
N PRO A 340 -17.74 0.12 16.26
CA PRO A 340 -18.02 1.56 16.27
C PRO A 340 -19.01 2.01 17.35
N TRP A 341 -19.87 1.12 17.82
CA TRP A 341 -20.85 1.35 18.89
C TRP A 341 -20.38 0.90 20.28
N GLU A 342 -19.14 0.42 20.42
CA GLU A 342 -18.58 -0.06 21.68
C GLU A 342 -17.68 1.00 22.33
N SER A 343 -17.84 1.23 23.64
CA SER A 343 -17.06 2.24 24.37
C SER A 343 -15.59 1.84 24.53
N TRP A 344 -14.67 2.76 24.22
CA TRP A 344 -13.23 2.53 24.38
C TRP A 344 -12.73 2.60 25.84
N HIS A 345 -13.62 2.86 26.80
CA HIS A 345 -13.30 2.90 28.23
C HIS A 345 -13.06 1.51 28.84
N MET A 346 -13.57 0.44 28.21
CA MET A 346 -13.31 -0.93 28.66
C MET A 346 -11.95 -1.38 28.13
N GLN A 347 -10.96 -1.54 29.02
CA GLN A 347 -9.70 -2.20 28.65
C GLN A 347 -9.99 -3.66 28.34
N LYS A 348 -9.86 -4.03 27.07
CA LYS A 348 -9.90 -5.44 26.68
C LYS A 348 -8.56 -6.09 27.03
N PRO A 349 -8.55 -7.36 27.46
CA PRO A 349 -7.31 -8.10 27.59
C PRO A 349 -6.58 -8.09 26.25
N ALA A 350 -5.25 -8.18 26.29
CA ALA A 350 -4.48 -8.34 25.08
C ALA A 350 -5.05 -9.51 24.25
N PRO A 351 -5.09 -9.40 22.91
CA PRO A 351 -5.57 -10.49 22.09
C PRO A 351 -4.80 -11.76 22.46
N PRO A 352 -5.51 -12.90 22.58
CA PRO A 352 -4.87 -14.14 23.02
C PRO A 352 -3.73 -14.52 22.06
N PRO A 353 -2.76 -15.31 22.57
CA PRO A 353 -1.63 -15.74 21.77
C PRO A 353 -2.13 -16.42 20.50
N THR A 354 -1.62 -15.95 19.38
CA THR A 354 -2.09 -16.37 18.07
C THR A 354 -1.73 -17.83 17.84
N TRP A 355 -2.63 -18.59 17.23
CA TRP A 355 -2.37 -20.00 17.00
C TRP A 355 -1.31 -20.16 15.92
N ASN A 356 -0.34 -21.04 16.19
CA ASN A 356 0.58 -21.56 15.19
C ASN A 356 0.05 -22.93 14.77
N VAL A 357 -0.24 -23.10 13.48
CA VAL A 357 -0.82 -24.35 12.94
C VAL A 357 0.20 -25.50 12.89
N PHE A 358 1.47 -25.27 13.29
CA PHE A 358 2.48 -26.31 13.50
C PHE A 358 3.05 -26.21 14.92
N GLY A 359 2.96 -27.31 15.69
CA GLY A 359 3.40 -27.37 17.10
C GLY A 359 4.94 -27.41 17.29
N PRO A 360 5.42 -27.46 18.54
CA PRO A 360 6.85 -27.51 18.87
C PRO A 360 7.63 -28.66 18.20
N ALA A 361 7.00 -29.84 18.04
CA ALA A 361 7.60 -30.98 17.36
C ALA A 361 7.81 -30.74 15.84
N GLY A 362 6.98 -29.90 15.21
CA GLY A 362 7.12 -29.49 13.81
C GLY A 362 8.29 -28.50 13.58
N LYS A 363 8.84 -27.91 14.64
CA LYS A 363 9.99 -26.98 14.56
C LYS A 363 11.31 -27.69 14.28
N ALA A 364 11.42 -28.97 14.60
CA ALA A 364 12.69 -29.69 14.65
C ALA A 364 13.03 -30.47 13.37
N VAL A 365 12.07 -30.74 12.47
CA VAL A 365 12.31 -31.76 11.43
C VAL A 365 12.08 -31.31 9.98
N LEU A 366 11.15 -30.42 9.63
CA LEU A 366 10.69 -30.44 8.22
C LEU A 366 10.07 -29.18 7.56
N PRO A 367 10.36 -27.91 7.89
CA PRO A 367 9.50 -26.83 7.37
C PRO A 367 9.79 -26.36 5.93
N ILE A 368 10.95 -26.69 5.35
CA ILE A 368 11.34 -26.15 4.03
C ILE A 368 10.74 -26.97 2.86
N TRP A 369 10.54 -28.28 3.05
CA TRP A 369 10.26 -29.21 1.94
C TRP A 369 8.80 -29.66 1.78
N LEU A 370 7.88 -29.37 2.71
CA LEU A 370 6.48 -29.85 2.63
C LEU A 370 5.41 -28.79 2.91
N GLY A 371 5.59 -27.88 3.88
CA GLY A 371 4.59 -26.84 4.18
C GLY A 371 4.43 -25.77 3.08
N ILE A 372 5.55 -25.33 2.50
CA ILE A 372 5.58 -24.40 1.36
C ILE A 372 4.96 -25.06 0.10
N PRO A 373 5.30 -26.33 -0.24
CA PRO A 373 4.60 -27.03 -1.30
C PRO A 373 3.12 -27.19 -1.09
N VAL A 374 2.60 -27.42 0.12
CA VAL A 374 1.16 -27.72 0.27
C VAL A 374 0.26 -26.50 0.07
N LEU A 375 0.57 -25.39 0.74
CA LEU A 375 -0.15 -24.13 0.54
C LEU A 375 0.18 -23.53 -0.84
N GLY A 376 1.43 -23.70 -1.28
CA GLY A 376 1.89 -23.34 -2.61
C GLY A 376 1.20 -24.16 -3.70
N LEU A 377 0.95 -25.45 -3.51
CA LEU A 377 0.23 -26.33 -4.44
C LEU A 377 -1.24 -25.99 -4.48
N GLY A 378 -1.87 -25.63 -3.37
CA GLY A 378 -3.25 -25.11 -3.37
C GLY A 378 -3.36 -23.79 -4.14
N GLY A 379 -2.44 -22.86 -3.91
CA GLY A 379 -2.34 -21.60 -4.66
C GLY A 379 -2.01 -21.83 -6.15
N LEU A 380 -1.04 -22.68 -6.46
CA LEU A 380 -0.67 -23.06 -7.83
C LEU A 380 -1.80 -23.80 -8.54
N ALA A 381 -2.51 -24.68 -7.85
CA ALA A 381 -3.71 -25.35 -8.36
C ALA A 381 -4.80 -24.34 -8.69
N ALA A 382 -5.08 -23.39 -7.78
CA ALA A 382 -5.99 -22.27 -8.03
C ALA A 382 -5.53 -21.41 -9.22
N MET A 383 -4.22 -21.23 -9.39
CA MET A 383 -3.63 -20.46 -10.48
C MET A 383 -3.55 -21.20 -11.81
N VAL A 384 -3.56 -22.54 -11.86
CA VAL A 384 -3.25 -23.30 -13.08
C VAL A 384 -4.46 -24.10 -13.58
N LEU A 385 -5.20 -24.75 -12.67
CA LEU A 385 -6.29 -25.66 -13.03
C LEU A 385 -7.47 -24.98 -13.77
N PRO A 386 -7.92 -23.75 -13.42
CA PRO A 386 -9.05 -23.12 -14.13
C PRO A 386 -8.84 -22.98 -15.64
N LYS A 387 -7.58 -22.81 -16.06
CA LYS A 387 -7.20 -22.73 -17.48
C LYS A 387 -7.01 -24.09 -18.14
N LEU A 388 -6.52 -25.11 -17.41
CA LEU A 388 -6.29 -26.46 -17.95
C LEU A 388 -7.58 -27.28 -18.12
N ILE A 389 -8.59 -27.07 -17.28
CA ILE A 389 -9.84 -27.84 -17.34
C ILE A 389 -10.73 -27.29 -18.46
N GLU A 390 -10.49 -27.75 -19.70
CA GLU A 390 -11.18 -27.27 -20.90
C GLU A 390 -12.62 -27.77 -21.08
N LYS A 391 -13.01 -28.94 -20.52
CA LYS A 391 -14.36 -29.53 -20.62
C LYS A 391 -14.74 -30.41 -19.40
N ASP A 392 -16.00 -30.30 -19.00
CA ASP A 392 -16.84 -31.22 -18.19
C ASP A 392 -16.16 -32.32 -17.37
N ILE A 393 -15.23 -31.97 -16.48
CA ILE A 393 -15.24 -32.68 -15.20
C ILE A 393 -16.43 -32.07 -14.46
N PRO A 394 -17.48 -32.86 -14.12
CA PRO A 394 -18.56 -32.35 -13.28
C PRO A 394 -17.92 -31.61 -12.11
N GLU A 395 -18.35 -30.38 -11.80
CA GLU A 395 -17.75 -29.55 -10.75
C GLU A 395 -17.52 -30.39 -9.47
N LEU A 396 -18.47 -31.29 -9.18
CA LEU A 396 -18.41 -32.29 -8.12
C LEU A 396 -17.19 -33.24 -8.19
N LYS A 397 -16.84 -33.80 -9.35
CA LYS A 397 -15.68 -34.71 -9.49
C LYS A 397 -14.36 -33.97 -9.32
N SER A 398 -14.22 -32.76 -9.87
CA SER A 398 -13.00 -31.96 -9.71
C SER A 398 -12.83 -31.48 -8.26
N THR A 399 -13.95 -31.08 -7.63
CA THR A 399 -14.05 -30.75 -6.21
C THR A 399 -13.63 -31.94 -5.34
N LEU A 400 -14.19 -33.12 -5.59
CA LEU A 400 -13.89 -34.32 -4.80
C LEU A 400 -12.43 -34.74 -4.96
N LEU A 401 -11.85 -34.63 -6.16
CA LEU A 401 -10.44 -34.94 -6.40
C LEU A 401 -9.53 -33.94 -5.67
N PHE A 402 -9.86 -32.65 -5.74
CA PHE A 402 -9.12 -31.61 -5.02
C PHE A 402 -9.23 -31.81 -3.51
N ALA A 403 -10.44 -31.95 -2.98
CA ALA A 403 -10.71 -32.19 -1.56
C ALA A 403 -10.03 -33.47 -1.04
N ALA A 404 -9.98 -34.54 -1.84
CA ALA A 404 -9.25 -35.76 -1.50
C ALA A 404 -7.73 -35.54 -1.47
N ALA A 405 -7.18 -34.76 -2.41
CA ALA A 405 -5.77 -34.40 -2.42
C ALA A 405 -5.39 -33.52 -1.22
N THR A 406 -6.20 -32.50 -0.88
CA THR A 406 -5.99 -31.67 0.32
C THR A 406 -6.19 -32.48 1.60
N ALA A 407 -7.19 -33.35 1.68
CA ALA A 407 -7.41 -34.22 2.83
C ALA A 407 -6.25 -35.19 3.05
N GLY A 408 -5.73 -35.82 1.98
CA GLY A 408 -4.56 -36.68 2.03
C GLY A 408 -3.32 -35.94 2.54
N VAL A 409 -3.12 -34.71 2.10
CA VAL A 409 -2.06 -33.82 2.59
C VAL A 409 -2.22 -33.47 4.07
N SER A 410 -3.44 -33.23 4.54
CA SER A 410 -3.70 -32.96 5.96
C SER A 410 -3.54 -34.20 6.84
N VAL A 411 -3.85 -35.39 6.33
CA VAL A 411 -3.55 -36.67 6.99
C VAL A 411 -2.03 -36.90 7.06
N ILE A 412 -1.28 -36.58 6.00
CA ILE A 412 0.19 -36.55 6.04
C ILE A 412 0.67 -35.54 7.07
N GLY A 413 0.02 -34.38 7.19
CA GLY A 413 0.29 -33.38 8.23
C GLY A 413 0.16 -33.91 9.67
N LEU A 414 -0.79 -34.83 9.93
CA LEU A 414 -0.93 -35.50 11.24
C LEU A 414 0.30 -36.34 11.58
N PHE A 415 0.92 -37.02 10.60
CA PHE A 415 2.19 -37.75 10.80
C PHE A 415 3.35 -36.83 11.19
N PHE A 416 3.25 -35.53 10.88
CA PHE A 416 4.28 -34.53 11.18
C PHE A 416 3.89 -33.59 12.34
N GLY A 417 2.94 -34.00 13.19
CA GLY A 417 2.59 -33.30 14.42
C GLY A 417 1.64 -32.11 14.25
N MET A 418 0.91 -32.01 13.13
CA MET A 418 -0.28 -31.15 13.06
C MET A 418 -1.41 -31.78 13.88
N THR A 419 -2.25 -30.96 14.50
CA THR A 419 -3.52 -31.40 15.08
C THR A 419 -4.55 -31.62 13.97
N ALA A 420 -5.58 -32.42 14.23
CA ALA A 420 -6.67 -32.63 13.26
C ALA A 420 -7.34 -31.32 12.85
N LEU A 421 -7.52 -30.40 13.81
CA LEU A 421 -8.07 -29.07 13.55
C LEU A 421 -7.17 -28.25 12.60
N GLN A 422 -5.85 -28.32 12.78
CA GLN A 422 -4.87 -27.66 11.92
C GLN A 422 -4.90 -28.21 10.48
N GLY A 423 -5.02 -29.53 10.33
CA GLY A 423 -5.21 -30.17 9.02
C GLY A 423 -6.52 -29.76 8.34
N MET A 424 -7.61 -29.65 9.09
CA MET A 424 -8.91 -29.19 8.56
C MET A 424 -8.83 -27.75 8.03
N TRP A 425 -8.18 -26.83 8.75
CA TRP A 425 -8.03 -25.44 8.31
C TRP A 425 -7.21 -25.35 7.02
N LEU A 426 -6.11 -26.09 6.93
CA LEU A 426 -5.28 -26.11 5.74
C LEU A 426 -6.06 -26.60 4.52
N VAL A 427 -6.86 -27.67 4.67
CA VAL A 427 -7.77 -28.16 3.62
C VAL A 427 -8.78 -27.09 3.24
N LEU A 428 -9.42 -26.45 4.22
CA LEU A 428 -10.43 -25.43 3.96
C LEU A 428 -9.84 -24.27 3.15
N PHE A 429 -8.71 -23.70 3.56
CA PHE A 429 -8.12 -22.56 2.86
C PHE A 429 -7.67 -22.94 1.44
N ALA A 430 -6.98 -24.06 1.27
CA ALA A 430 -6.59 -24.52 -0.06
C ALA A 430 -7.82 -24.78 -0.96
N THR A 431 -8.92 -25.28 -0.40
CA THR A 431 -10.19 -25.50 -1.11
C THR A 431 -10.87 -24.18 -1.49
N LEU A 432 -10.88 -23.19 -0.59
CA LEU A 432 -11.39 -21.86 -0.90
C LEU A 432 -10.59 -21.20 -2.03
N TYR A 433 -9.25 -21.24 -1.96
CA TYR A 433 -8.38 -20.73 -3.03
C TYR A 433 -8.67 -21.43 -4.38
N TYR A 434 -8.82 -22.76 -4.36
CA TYR A 434 -9.18 -23.52 -5.56
C TYR A 434 -10.50 -23.02 -6.15
N TYR A 435 -11.56 -22.90 -5.35
CA TYR A 435 -12.87 -22.40 -5.83
C TYR A 435 -12.82 -20.98 -6.37
N PHE A 436 -12.03 -20.09 -5.76
CA PHE A 436 -11.87 -18.73 -6.27
C PHE A 436 -11.36 -18.69 -7.71
N GLY A 437 -10.44 -19.59 -8.08
CA GLY A 437 -9.96 -19.69 -9.45
C GLY A 437 -11.07 -19.97 -10.48
N PHE A 438 -12.10 -20.73 -10.08
CA PHE A 438 -13.26 -21.06 -10.93
C PHE A 438 -14.35 -19.98 -10.93
N MET A 439 -14.51 -19.21 -9.85
CA MET A 439 -15.49 -18.12 -9.78
C MET A 439 -15.19 -16.95 -10.73
N LEU A 440 -13.94 -16.82 -11.18
CA LEU A 440 -13.56 -15.76 -12.10
C LEU A 440 -14.14 -15.98 -13.51
N PRO A 441 -14.33 -14.92 -14.31
CA PRO A 441 -14.88 -15.06 -15.67
C PRO A 441 -13.99 -15.92 -16.58
N GLN A 442 -14.29 -17.21 -16.67
CA GLN A 442 -13.47 -18.21 -17.35
C GLN A 442 -13.22 -17.89 -18.83
N ARG A 443 -14.21 -17.31 -19.51
CA ARG A 443 -14.06 -16.86 -20.91
C ARG A 443 -12.96 -15.81 -21.08
N HIS A 444 -12.87 -14.86 -20.15
CA HIS A 444 -11.84 -13.82 -20.19
C HIS A 444 -10.48 -14.40 -19.84
N ILE A 445 -10.41 -15.19 -18.77
CA ILE A 445 -9.18 -15.80 -18.28
C ILE A 445 -8.52 -16.72 -19.32
N ARG A 446 -9.32 -17.53 -20.01
CA ARG A 446 -8.82 -18.47 -21.04
C ARG A 446 -8.31 -17.76 -22.29
N SER A 447 -8.75 -16.52 -22.54
CA SER A 447 -8.27 -15.73 -23.68
C SER A 447 -6.84 -15.18 -23.48
N LEU A 448 -6.32 -15.20 -22.25
CA LEU A 448 -4.98 -14.73 -21.93
C LEU A 448 -3.94 -15.81 -22.31
N ASP A 449 -2.75 -15.38 -22.73
CA ASP A 449 -1.58 -16.27 -22.81
C ASP A 449 -1.16 -16.75 -21.40
N TRP A 450 -0.26 -17.73 -21.33
CA TRP A 450 0.15 -18.33 -20.06
C TRP A 450 0.82 -17.34 -19.10
N THR A 451 1.66 -16.45 -19.61
CA THR A 451 2.37 -15.47 -18.77
C THR A 451 1.39 -14.49 -18.15
N ARG A 452 0.53 -13.86 -18.97
CA ARG A 452 -0.49 -12.91 -18.48
C ARG A 452 -1.49 -13.57 -17.55
N TYR A 453 -1.90 -14.79 -17.87
CA TYR A 453 -2.77 -15.58 -17.03
C TYR A 453 -2.17 -15.80 -15.64
N LEU A 454 -0.92 -16.28 -15.55
CA LEU A 454 -0.28 -16.54 -14.26
C LEU A 454 -0.12 -15.27 -13.43
N VAL A 455 0.28 -14.15 -14.05
CA VAL A 455 0.40 -12.88 -13.33
C VAL A 455 -0.97 -12.37 -12.86
N THR A 456 -2.00 -12.45 -13.71
CA THR A 456 -3.37 -12.06 -13.34
C THR A 456 -3.89 -12.91 -12.19
N MET A 457 -3.74 -14.23 -12.31
CA MET A 457 -4.17 -15.17 -11.28
C MET A 457 -3.43 -14.97 -9.97
N PHE A 458 -2.12 -14.73 -10.03
CA PHE A 458 -1.33 -14.42 -8.85
C PHE A 458 -1.87 -13.19 -8.12
N LEU A 459 -2.08 -12.07 -8.84
CA LEU A 459 -2.60 -10.83 -8.25
C LEU A 459 -4.01 -11.00 -7.67
N VAL A 460 -4.89 -11.73 -8.36
CA VAL A 460 -6.26 -12.00 -7.91
C VAL A 460 -6.25 -12.89 -6.67
N VAL A 461 -5.49 -14.00 -6.70
CA VAL A 461 -5.35 -14.93 -5.57
C VAL A 461 -4.73 -14.23 -4.37
N SER A 462 -3.71 -13.38 -4.55
CA SER A 462 -3.14 -12.57 -3.47
C SER A 462 -4.16 -11.61 -2.86
N THR A 463 -4.97 -10.93 -3.69
CA THR A 463 -6.02 -10.02 -3.21
C THR A 463 -7.08 -10.76 -2.39
N MET A 464 -7.55 -11.91 -2.88
CA MET A 464 -8.51 -12.76 -2.15
C MET A 464 -7.88 -13.39 -0.91
N GLY A 465 -6.60 -13.71 -0.97
CA GLY A 465 -5.85 -14.28 0.13
C GLY A 465 -5.77 -13.37 1.35
N VAL A 466 -5.69 -12.05 1.12
CA VAL A 466 -5.79 -11.06 2.20
C VAL A 466 -7.14 -11.14 2.91
N LEU A 467 -8.26 -11.23 2.17
CA LEU A 467 -9.60 -11.37 2.75
C LEU A 467 -9.77 -12.70 3.51
N LEU A 468 -9.27 -13.79 2.94
CA LEU A 468 -9.29 -15.11 3.59
C LEU A 468 -8.48 -15.09 4.90
N LYS A 469 -7.29 -14.49 4.90
CA LYS A 469 -6.45 -14.36 6.10
C LYS A 469 -7.12 -13.49 7.16
N MET A 470 -7.77 -12.41 6.76
CA MET A 470 -8.54 -11.57 7.68
C MET A 470 -9.69 -12.35 8.32
N GLY A 471 -10.45 -13.12 7.52
CA GLY A 471 -11.50 -14.01 8.04
C GLY A 471 -10.95 -15.05 9.01
N ALA A 472 -9.81 -15.68 8.68
CA ALA A 472 -9.11 -16.61 9.56
C ALA A 472 -8.77 -15.99 10.92
N ARG A 473 -8.27 -14.76 10.89
CA ARG A 473 -7.87 -14.03 12.09
C ARG A 473 -9.06 -13.60 12.93
N LEU A 474 -10.12 -13.09 12.32
CA LEU A 474 -11.29 -12.56 13.04
C LEU A 474 -12.19 -13.66 13.60
N CYS A 475 -12.34 -14.77 12.87
CA CYS A 475 -13.22 -15.87 13.30
C CYS A 475 -12.52 -16.88 14.20
N PHE A 476 -11.20 -17.07 14.05
CA PHE A 476 -10.47 -18.19 14.67
C PHE A 476 -9.14 -17.79 15.32
N GLU A 477 -8.79 -16.49 15.34
CA GLU A 477 -7.56 -15.97 15.96
C GLU A 477 -6.25 -16.53 15.38
N ILE A 478 -6.30 -17.10 14.17
CA ILE A 478 -5.13 -17.65 13.48
C ILE A 478 -4.32 -16.50 12.87
N LYS A 479 -3.08 -16.30 13.34
CA LYS A 479 -2.13 -15.36 12.71
C LYS A 479 -1.10 -16.08 11.85
N TYR A 480 -0.62 -17.26 12.27
CA TYR A 480 0.40 -17.99 11.52
C TYR A 480 -0.07 -19.40 11.20
N ILE A 481 -0.12 -19.70 9.91
CA ILE A 481 -0.29 -21.05 9.41
C ILE A 481 1.06 -21.76 9.48
N LEU A 482 2.17 -21.14 9.07
CA LEU A 482 3.50 -21.76 9.10
C LEU A 482 4.51 -20.87 9.84
N THR A 483 5.35 -21.46 10.69
CA THR A 483 6.47 -20.76 11.34
C THR A 483 7.76 -21.57 11.20
N ILE A 484 8.83 -20.93 10.75
CA ILE A 484 10.17 -21.51 10.56
C ILE A 484 11.17 -20.64 11.31
N PRO A 485 11.43 -20.91 12.61
CA PRO A 485 12.28 -20.06 13.44
C PRO A 485 13.72 -19.91 12.92
N ALA A 486 14.27 -20.95 12.26
CA ALA A 486 15.65 -20.95 11.76
C ALA A 486 15.95 -19.83 10.75
N VAL A 487 14.93 -19.36 10.04
CA VAL A 487 15.04 -18.29 9.03
C VAL A 487 14.07 -17.14 9.29
N SER A 488 13.56 -17.03 10.53
CA SER A 488 12.60 -15.98 10.93
C SER A 488 11.38 -15.86 10.00
N LEU A 489 10.88 -16.98 9.47
CA LEU A 489 9.79 -16.99 8.48
C LEU A 489 8.47 -17.39 9.13
N ASN A 490 7.51 -16.46 9.15
CA ASN A 490 6.13 -16.72 9.58
C ASN A 490 5.14 -16.37 8.45
N ILE A 491 4.17 -17.25 8.16
CA ILE A 491 3.19 -17.16 7.05
C ILE A 491 1.77 -17.34 7.58
#